data_AF-A0A523YVW8-F1
#
_entry.id   AF-A0A523YVW8-F1
#
_cell.length_a   1.000
_cell.length_b   1.000
_cell.length_c   1.000
_cell.angle_alpha   90.00
_cell.angle_beta   90.00
_cell.angle_gamma   90.00
#
_symmetry.space_group_name_H-M   'P 1'
#
loop_
_entity.id
_entity.type
_entity.pdbx_description
1 polymer ?
#
loop_
_entity_poly.entity_id
_entity_poly.type
_entity_poly.pdbx_seq_one_letter_code
_entity_poly.pdbx_strand_id
1 'polypeptide(L)'
;MEAPGVDSPERGCVVLAPDGELYELVMGQDVTALALEQTDPVAMREEKLKKLEDLHPRDYIVYAYSALTKVVELLLERQAEGEG
;
A
#
# COMPACT_ATOMS: atom_id res chain seq x y z
N MET A 1 -10.15 2.50 17.80
CA MET A 1 -9.57 1.15 17.60
C MET A 1 -8.43 1.35 16.63
N GLU A 2 -7.19 1.10 17.03
CA GLU A 2 -6.04 1.23 16.11
C GLU A 2 -6.24 0.28 14.94
N ALA A 3 -5.91 0.75 13.73
CA ALA A 3 -6.04 -0.07 12.54
C ALA A 3 -5.11 -1.28 12.68
N PRO A 4 -5.54 -2.51 12.38
CA PRO A 4 -4.74 -3.71 12.57
C PRO A 4 -3.42 -3.73 11.75
N GLY A 5 -3.16 -2.73 10.92
CA GLY A 5 -1.86 -2.52 10.25
C GLY A 5 -0.81 -1.81 11.10
N VAL A 6 -1.20 -1.22 12.23
CA VAL A 6 -0.28 -0.55 13.15
C VAL A 6 0.62 -1.56 13.87
N ASP A 7 0.11 -2.76 14.14
CA ASP A 7 0.82 -3.83 14.86
C ASP A 7 1.78 -4.65 13.98
N SER A 8 1.87 -4.36 12.68
CA SER A 8 2.77 -5.06 11.74
C SER A 8 3.46 -4.06 10.81
N PRO A 9 4.42 -3.26 11.32
CA PRO A 9 5.09 -2.21 10.55
C PRO A 9 5.89 -2.73 9.35
N GLU A 10 6.25 -4.01 9.36
CA GLU A 10 6.88 -4.72 8.24
C GLU A 10 5.92 -5.02 7.06
N ARG A 11 4.61 -4.85 7.23
CA ARG A 11 3.63 -5.11 6.17
C ARG A 11 3.35 -3.85 5.35
N GLY A 12 3.56 -3.96 4.05
CA GLY A 12 3.32 -2.91 3.07
C GLY A 12 1.84 -2.65 2.77
N CYS A 13 1.60 -1.77 1.79
CA CYS A 13 0.26 -1.41 1.36
C CYS A 13 -0.48 -2.61 0.75
N VAL A 14 -1.71 -2.88 1.18
CA VAL A 14 -2.57 -3.90 0.55
C VAL A 14 -3.39 -3.26 -0.56
N VAL A 15 -3.35 -3.85 -1.76
CA VAL A 15 -4.02 -3.35 -2.97
C VAL A 15 -4.87 -4.43 -3.63
N LEU A 16 -5.97 -4.01 -4.28
CA LEU A 16 -6.79 -4.87 -5.14
C LEU A 16 -6.18 -4.89 -6.55
N ALA A 17 -5.80 -6.07 -7.01
CA ALA A 17 -5.25 -6.26 -8.34
C ALA A 17 -6.36 -6.46 -9.39
N PRO A 18 -6.05 -6.35 -10.70
CA PRO A 18 -7.04 -6.50 -11.77
C PRO A 18 -7.69 -7.89 -11.85
N ASP A 19 -7.07 -8.93 -11.27
CA ASP A 19 -7.64 -10.28 -11.16
C ASP A 19 -8.72 -10.39 -10.06
N GLY A 20 -8.91 -9.34 -9.27
CA GLY A 20 -9.84 -9.30 -8.15
C GLY A 20 -9.27 -9.88 -6.84
N GLU A 21 -7.99 -10.29 -6.81
CA GLU A 21 -7.30 -10.73 -5.60
C GLU A 21 -6.58 -9.57 -4.89
N LEU A 22 -6.25 -9.75 -3.60
CA LEU A 22 -5.54 -8.76 -2.79
C LEU A 22 -4.07 -9.12 -2.63
N TYR A 23 -3.22 -8.12 -2.81
CA TYR A 23 -1.76 -8.26 -2.79
C TYR A 23 -1.11 -7.21 -1.89
N GLU A 24 0.06 -7.53 -1.36
CA GLU A 24 0.96 -6.56 -0.77
C GLU A 24 1.77 -5.88 -1.88
N LEU A 25 1.66 -4.56 -1.99
CA LEU A 25 2.47 -3.74 -2.89
C LEU A 25 3.82 -3.51 -2.22
N VAL A 26 4.86 -4.13 -2.80
CA VAL A 26 6.25 -3.95 -2.38
C VAL A 26 6.91 -2.97 -3.33
N MET A 27 7.32 -1.82 -2.80
CA MET A 27 8.13 -0.84 -3.52
C MET A 27 9.60 -1.05 -3.19
N GLY A 28 10.44 -1.01 -4.21
CA GLY A 28 11.89 -1.16 -4.07
C GLY A 28 12.65 -0.35 -5.12
N GLN A 29 13.96 -0.53 -5.11
CA GLN A 29 14.84 -0.03 -6.15
C GLN A 29 15.44 -1.21 -6.92
N ASP A 30 15.45 -1.11 -8.25
CA ASP A 30 16.11 -2.08 -9.09
C ASP A 30 17.64 -1.97 -8.90
N VAL A 31 18.18 -2.98 -8.21
CA VAL A 31 19.62 -3.13 -7.94
C VAL A 31 20.45 -3.30 -9.20
N THR A 32 19.87 -3.75 -10.31
CA THR A 32 20.57 -3.81 -11.60
C THR A 32 20.66 -2.43 -12.26
N ALA A 33 19.64 -1.58 -12.09
CA ALA A 33 19.72 -0.17 -12.50
C ALA A 33 20.73 0.62 -11.65
N LEU A 34 20.86 0.30 -10.36
CA LEU A 34 21.90 0.86 -9.47
C LEU A 34 23.33 0.50 -9.92
N ALA A 35 23.54 -0.70 -10.46
CA ALA A 35 24.84 -1.13 -10.98
C ALA A 35 25.24 -0.46 -12.31
N LEU A 36 24.27 0.11 -13.04
CA LEU A 36 24.48 0.80 -14.31
C LEU A 36 24.66 2.33 -14.15
N GLU A 37 24.87 2.82 -12.93
CA GLU A 37 24.98 4.25 -12.60
C GLU A 37 23.80 5.09 -13.13
N GLN A 38 22.62 4.46 -13.27
CA GLN A 38 21.43 5.16 -13.74
C GLN A 38 21.02 6.19 -12.68
N THR A 39 20.97 7.48 -13.00
CA THR A 39 20.75 8.53 -11.98
C THR A 39 19.30 8.97 -11.88
N ASP A 40 18.42 8.45 -12.73
CA ASP A 40 17.00 8.75 -12.69
C ASP A 40 16.30 7.90 -11.61
N PRO A 41 15.88 8.50 -10.47
CA PRO A 41 15.23 7.77 -9.39
C PRO A 41 13.88 7.17 -9.82
N VAL A 42 13.26 7.68 -10.87
CA VAL A 42 12.01 7.13 -11.41
C VAL A 42 12.28 5.83 -12.17
N ALA A 43 13.33 5.80 -13.00
CA ALA A 43 13.73 4.60 -13.75
C ALA A 43 14.18 3.45 -12.83
N MET A 44 14.68 3.78 -11.64
CA MET A 44 15.12 2.80 -10.64
C MET A 44 13.97 2.20 -9.83
N ARG A 45 12.75 2.73 -9.92
CA ARG A 45 11.63 2.25 -9.11
C ARG A 45 11.21 0.86 -9.57
N GLU A 46 11.15 -0.07 -8.62
CA GLU A 46 10.58 -1.40 -8.84
C GLU A 46 9.31 -1.56 -8.01
N GLU A 47 8.27 -2.08 -8.62
CA GLU A 47 7.00 -2.43 -7.97
C GLU A 47 6.72 -3.91 -8.16
N LYS A 48 6.42 -4.60 -7.05
CA LYS A 48 6.06 -6.01 -7.05
C LYS A 48 4.77 -6.23 -6.28
N LEU A 49 3.94 -7.12 -6.78
CA LEU A 49 2.76 -7.62 -6.08
C LEU A 49 3.13 -8.95 -5.41
N LYS A 50 3.20 -8.94 -4.08
CA LYS A 50 3.45 -10.13 -3.28
C LYS A 50 2.12 -10.70 -2.80
N LYS A 51 1.93 -12.02 -2.97
CA LYS A 51 0.76 -12.69 -2.39
C LYS A 51 0.86 -12.65 -0.87
N LEU A 52 -0.26 -12.35 -0.24
CA LEU A 52 -0.39 -12.25 1.20
C LEU A 52 -0.66 -13.65 1.78
N GLU A 53 0.28 -14.58 1.55
CA GLU A 53 0.16 -16.01 1.89
C GLU A 53 -0.05 -16.27 3.39
N ASP A 54 0.50 -15.38 4.23
CA ASP A 54 0.42 -15.47 5.69
C ASP A 54 -0.87 -14.85 6.26
N LEU A 55 -1.75 -14.31 5.42
CA LEU A 55 -2.98 -13.65 5.85
C LEU A 55 -4.20 -14.46 5.44
N HIS A 56 -5.12 -14.70 6.38
CA HIS A 56 -6.36 -15.39 6.06
C HIS A 56 -7.30 -14.42 5.31
N PRO A 57 -8.00 -14.84 4.23
CA PRO A 57 -8.90 -14.00 3.42
C PRO A 57 -9.90 -13.13 4.21
N ARG A 58 -10.39 -13.66 5.34
CA ARG A 58 -11.28 -12.93 6.26
C ARG A 58 -10.62 -11.69 6.89
N ASP A 59 -9.34 -11.79 7.19
CA ASP A 59 -8.62 -10.72 7.89
C ASP A 59 -8.35 -9.56 6.92
N TYR A 60 -8.19 -9.84 5.62
CA TYR A 60 -8.09 -8.81 4.57
C TYR A 60 -9.31 -7.88 4.51
N ILE A 61 -10.52 -8.41 4.70
CA ILE A 61 -11.74 -7.61 4.61
C ILE A 61 -11.71 -6.51 5.67
N VAL A 62 -11.18 -6.84 6.85
CA VAL A 62 -11.02 -5.87 7.94
C VAL A 62 -9.98 -4.82 7.56
N TYR A 63 -8.82 -5.21 7.01
CA TYR A 63 -7.80 -4.28 6.55
C TYR A 63 -8.30 -3.35 5.43
N ALA A 64 -8.95 -3.89 4.42
CA ALA A 64 -9.50 -3.12 3.31
C ALA A 64 -10.58 -2.14 3.78
N TYR A 65 -11.47 -2.59 4.67
CA TYR A 65 -12.48 -1.74 5.28
C TYR A 65 -11.84 -0.60 6.09
N SER A 66 -10.88 -0.91 6.97
CA SER A 66 -10.17 0.12 7.75
C SER A 66 -9.44 1.13 6.88
N ALA A 67 -8.79 0.68 5.79
CA ALA A 67 -8.12 1.55 4.85
C ALA A 67 -9.11 2.49 4.14
N LEU A 68 -10.23 1.96 3.65
CA LEU A 68 -11.30 2.75 3.03
C LEU A 68 -11.87 3.78 4.00
N THR A 69 -12.15 3.40 5.25
CA THR A 69 -12.62 4.33 6.28
C THR A 69 -11.62 5.47 6.49
N LYS A 70 -10.32 5.18 6.64
CA LYS A 70 -9.30 6.20 6.87
C LYS A 70 -9.14 7.16 5.68
N VAL A 71 -9.21 6.65 4.45
CA VAL A 71 -9.17 7.49 3.25
C VAL A 71 -10.37 8.45 3.22
N VAL A 72 -11.56 7.96 3.56
CA VAL A 72 -12.77 8.80 3.61
C VAL A 72 -12.62 9.90 4.66
N GLU A 73 -12.12 9.59 5.86
CA GLU A 73 -11.84 10.61 6.90
C GLU A 73 -10.92 11.72 6.37
N LEU A 74 -9.80 11.35 5.74
CA LEU A 74 -8.84 12.32 5.20
C LEU A 74 -9.43 13.19 4.07
N LEU A 75 -10.32 12.62 3.24
CA LEU A 75 -10.99 13.38 2.19
C LEU A 75 -11.98 14.39 2.76
N LEU A 76 -12.72 14.01 3.82
CA LEU A 76 -13.64 14.90 4.52
C LEU A 76 -12.89 16.02 5.26
N GLU A 77 -11.77 15.71 5.92
CA GLU A 77 -10.88 16.69 6.54
C GLU A 77 -10.38 17.72 5.51
N ARG A 78 -9.87 17.26 4.36
CA ARG A 78 -9.41 18.14 3.27
C ARG A 78 -10.53 19.02 2.69
N GLN A 79 -11.74 18.48 2.58
CA GLN A 79 -12.88 19.27 2.11
C GLN A 79 -13.20 20.39 3.10
N ALA A 80 -13.22 20.09 4.40
CA ALA A 80 -13.47 21.08 5.45
C ALA A 80 -12.37 22.16 5.51
N GLU A 81 -11.11 21.79 5.25
CA GLU A 81 -9.98 22.74 5.19
C GLU A 81 -9.98 23.61 3.93
N GLY A 82 -10.49 23.10 2.80
CA GLY A 82 -10.59 23.85 1.54
C GLY A 82 -11.80 24.79 1.45
N GLU A 83 -12.76 24.68 2.37
CA GLU A 83 -13.95 25.54 2.48
C GLU A 83 -13.77 26.72 3.46
N GLY A 84 -12.58 26.90 4.06
CA GLY A 84 -12.21 28.00 4.96
C GLY A 84 -11.32 29.06 4.34
#